data_AF-A0A529G5R5-F1
#
_entry.id   AF-A0A529G5R5-F1
#
_cell.length_a   1.000
_cell.length_b   1.000
_cell.length_c   1.000
_cell.angle_alpha   90.00
_cell.angle_beta   90.00
_cell.angle_gamma   90.00
#
_symmetry.space_group_name_H-M   'P 1'
#
loop_
_entity.id
_entity.type
_entity.pdbx_description
1 polymer ?
#
loop_
_entity_poly.entity_id
_entity_poly.type
_entity_poly.pdbx_seq_one_letter_code
_entity_poly.pdbx_strand_id
1 'polypeptide(L)'
;MKAAGMWPDAFTKALEGEFDANDMIVGFAREIAEFARQLRNIRHCVEHPKVDQRIVVRDFHLHTDGTISRPTIEVVNSKTPLDEGDLTTFMSVWIASLANITESMLLHLAGKNHAALGNFPVGVGIIPEDQRRMPKVRAGYLINIGGNWQRLG
;
A
#
# COMPACT_ATOMS: atom_id res chain seq x y z
N MET A 1 26.15 7.10 8.72
CA MET A 1 24.92 6.37 8.35
C MET A 1 24.96 6.12 6.85
N LYS A 2 24.82 4.87 6.38
CA LYS A 2 24.60 4.61 4.94
C LYS A 2 23.30 5.33 4.55
N ALA A 3 23.33 6.15 3.50
CA ALA A 3 22.11 6.69 2.93
C ALA A 3 21.17 5.50 2.64
N ALA A 4 19.98 5.48 3.23
CA ALA A 4 19.03 4.41 2.94
C ALA A 4 18.83 4.36 1.42
N GLY A 5 18.95 3.17 0.84
CA GLY A 5 19.04 2.98 -0.61
C GLY A 5 17.84 3.57 -1.35
N MET A 6 18.05 3.91 -2.62
CA MET A 6 17.02 4.41 -3.54
C MET A 6 16.00 3.32 -3.92
N TRP A 7 15.66 2.40 -3.01
CA TRP A 7 15.02 1.13 -3.36
C TRP A 7 13.63 1.27 -3.99
N PRO A 8 12.75 2.23 -3.61
CA PRO A 8 11.46 2.37 -4.30
C PRO A 8 11.63 2.91 -5.73
N ASP A 9 12.59 3.80 -5.93
CA ASP A 9 12.92 4.37 -7.25
C ASP A 9 13.63 3.32 -8.12
N ALA A 10 14.52 2.53 -7.53
CA ALA A 10 15.23 1.45 -8.21
C ALA A 10 14.28 0.33 -8.63
N PHE A 11 13.29 -0.01 -7.79
CA PHE A 11 12.24 -0.96 -8.13
C PHE A 11 11.39 -0.48 -9.31
N THR A 12 10.95 0.79 -9.28
CA THR A 12 10.20 1.40 -10.38
C THR A 12 11.01 1.39 -11.69
N LYS A 13 12.28 1.81 -11.64
CA LYS A 13 13.18 1.80 -12.80
C LYS A 13 13.43 0.40 -13.36
N ALA A 14 13.53 -0.61 -12.50
CA ALA A 14 13.69 -1.99 -12.94
C ALA A 14 12.47 -2.44 -13.76
N LEU A 15 11.26 -2.14 -13.28
CA LEU A 15 10.02 -2.48 -13.99
C LEU A 15 9.83 -1.68 -15.27
N GLU A 16 10.22 -0.41 -15.32
CA GLU A 16 10.21 0.40 -16.55
C GLU A 16 11.20 -0.10 -17.61
N GLY A 17 12.26 -0.81 -17.20
CA GLY A 17 13.20 -1.44 -18.13
C GLY A 17 12.73 -2.79 -18.68
N GLU A 18 11.77 -3.44 -18.00
CA GLU A 18 11.27 -4.77 -18.34
C GLU A 18 9.90 -4.74 -19.04
N PHE A 19 9.05 -3.78 -18.67
CA PHE A 19 7.67 -3.67 -19.15
C PHE A 19 7.40 -2.33 -19.83
N ASP A 20 6.36 -2.30 -20.67
CA ASP A 20 5.88 -1.06 -21.29
C ASP A 20 5.52 -0.01 -20.23
N ALA A 21 5.75 1.26 -20.52
CA ALA A 21 5.49 2.36 -19.59
C ALA A 21 4.00 2.50 -19.18
N ASN A 22 3.09 1.93 -19.97
CA ASN A 22 1.64 1.87 -19.73
C ASN A 22 1.19 0.56 -19.06
N ASP A 23 2.12 -0.35 -18.74
CA ASP A 23 1.79 -1.58 -18.04
C ASP A 23 1.29 -1.27 -16.62
N MET A 24 0.25 -1.98 -16.19
CA MET A 24 -0.34 -1.77 -14.87
C MET A 24 0.67 -2.00 -13.73
N ILE A 25 1.64 -2.91 -13.90
CA ILE A 25 2.66 -3.15 -12.87
C ILE A 25 3.61 -1.95 -12.72
N VAL A 26 3.87 -1.22 -13.80
CA VAL A 26 4.71 -0.01 -13.79
C VAL A 26 3.97 1.14 -13.10
N GLY A 27 2.68 1.31 -13.40
CA GLY A 27 1.82 2.27 -12.70
C GLY A 27 1.78 2.01 -11.20
N PHE A 28 1.54 0.75 -10.81
CA PHE A 28 1.56 0.30 -9.42
C PHE A 28 2.89 0.59 -8.72
N ALA A 29 4.03 0.34 -9.37
CA ALA A 29 5.35 0.58 -8.79
C ALA A 29 5.58 2.06 -8.47
N ARG A 30 5.13 2.97 -9.35
CA ARG A 30 5.21 4.43 -9.13
C ARG A 30 4.40 4.85 -7.91
N GLU A 31 3.19 4.32 -7.75
CA GLU A 31 2.32 4.62 -6.60
C GLU A 31 2.94 4.12 -5.28
N ILE A 32 3.48 2.89 -5.26
CA ILE A 32 4.18 2.37 -4.07
C ILE A 32 5.41 3.21 -3.74
N ALA A 33 6.12 3.73 -4.75
CA ALA A 33 7.33 4.50 -4.51
C ALA A 33 7.04 5.73 -3.65
N GLU A 34 5.93 6.43 -3.89
CA GLU A 34 5.49 7.56 -3.05
C GLU A 34 5.22 7.12 -1.61
N PHE A 35 4.41 6.07 -1.44
CA PHE A 35 4.07 5.53 -0.12
C PHE A 35 5.32 5.08 0.64
N ALA A 36 6.23 4.36 0.00
CA ALA A 36 7.47 3.88 0.59
C ALA A 36 8.41 5.02 1.01
N ARG A 37 8.46 6.11 0.22
CA ARG A 37 9.21 7.33 0.60
C ARG A 37 8.61 8.00 1.83
N GLN A 38 7.28 8.14 1.88
CA GLN A 38 6.60 8.68 3.06
C GLN A 38 6.86 7.83 4.30
N LEU A 39 6.65 6.51 4.20
CA LEU A 39 6.90 5.57 5.30
C LEU A 39 8.34 5.65 5.81
N ARG A 40 9.30 5.73 4.88
CA ARG A 40 10.72 5.90 5.22
C ARG A 40 10.98 7.19 5.98
N ASN A 41 10.43 8.32 5.53
CA ASN A 41 10.62 9.60 6.19
C ASN A 41 9.99 9.61 7.59
N ILE A 42 8.80 9.03 7.74
CA ILE A 42 8.11 8.89 9.03
C ILE A 42 8.92 7.99 9.98
N ARG A 43 9.38 6.83 9.51
CA ARG A 43 10.27 5.94 10.28
C ARG A 43 11.53 6.68 10.73
N HIS A 44 12.12 7.50 9.87
CA HIS A 44 13.29 8.29 10.21
C HIS A 44 13.02 9.32 11.33
N CYS A 45 11.81 9.89 11.38
CA CYS A 45 11.37 10.76 12.47
C CYS A 45 11.23 10.03 13.81
N VAL A 46 10.97 8.72 13.79
CA VAL A 46 10.89 7.87 14.98
C VAL A 46 12.29 7.44 15.44
N GLU A 47 13.13 6.96 14.52
CA GLU A 47 14.43 6.37 14.86
C GLU A 47 15.50 7.42 15.18
N HIS A 48 15.43 8.59 14.53
CA HIS A 48 16.45 9.64 14.60
C HIS A 48 15.82 11.03 14.82
N PRO A 49 15.18 11.25 15.97
CA PRO A 49 14.43 12.47 16.23
C PRO A 49 15.34 13.71 16.33
N LYS A 50 14.91 14.80 15.69
CA LYS A 50 15.49 16.15 15.73
C LYS A 50 14.38 17.20 15.85
N VAL A 51 14.76 18.45 16.08
CA VAL A 51 13.81 19.57 16.22
C VAL A 51 13.00 19.84 14.94
N ASP A 52 13.54 19.52 13.77
CA ASP A 52 12.88 19.67 12.47
C ASP A 52 12.44 18.32 11.87
N GLN A 53 12.64 17.23 12.62
CA GLN A 53 12.43 15.86 12.15
C GLN A 53 12.04 14.93 13.31
N ARG A 54 10.76 14.91 13.69
CA ARG A 54 10.27 14.06 14.79
C ARG A 54 8.81 13.72 14.63
N ILE A 55 8.37 12.71 15.37
CA ILE A 55 6.95 12.47 15.63
C ILE A 55 6.61 13.12 16.97
N VAL A 56 5.50 13.86 17.03
CA VAL A 56 4.90 14.29 18.28
C VAL A 56 3.66 13.45 18.49
N VAL A 57 3.61 12.71 19.60
CA VAL A 57 2.44 11.94 20.02
C VAL A 57 1.95 12.52 21.33
N ARG A 58 0.65 12.82 21.41
CA ARG A 58 0.00 13.23 22.65
C ARG A 58 -0.98 12.15 23.04
N ASP A 59 -0.93 11.72 24.29
CA ASP A 59 -1.90 10.78 24.85
C ASP A 59 -3.20 11.52 25.20
N PHE A 60 -4.17 10.79 25.78
CA PHE A 60 -5.40 11.39 26.30
C PHE A 60 -5.09 12.58 27.21
N HIS A 61 -5.74 13.71 26.95
CA HIS A 61 -5.55 14.94 27.71
C HIS A 61 -6.89 15.52 28.15
N LEU A 62 -7.00 15.81 29.45
CA LEU A 62 -8.16 16.48 30.04
C LEU A 62 -7.99 18.00 29.92
N HIS A 63 -8.94 18.64 29.26
CA HIS A 63 -9.02 20.09 29.14
C HIS A 63 -9.65 20.72 30.37
N THR A 64 -9.46 22.03 30.54
CA THR A 64 -10.02 22.80 31.67
C THR A 64 -11.54 22.89 31.65
N ASP A 65 -12.17 22.62 30.52
CA ASP A 65 -13.63 22.51 30.36
C ASP A 65 -14.18 21.10 30.70
N GLY A 66 -13.31 20.18 31.11
CA GLY A 66 -13.67 18.81 31.47
C GLY A 66 -13.75 17.85 30.28
N THR A 67 -13.47 18.30 29.05
CA THR A 67 -13.42 17.43 27.87
C THR A 67 -12.11 16.64 27.80
N ILE A 68 -12.13 15.46 27.19
CA ILE A 68 -10.94 14.62 27.00
C ILE A 68 -10.63 14.54 25.51
N SER A 69 -9.44 15.00 25.11
CA SER A 69 -8.91 14.73 23.76
C SER A 69 -8.47 13.28 23.63
N ARG A 70 -8.73 12.70 22.45
CA ARG A 70 -8.16 11.40 22.05
C ARG A 70 -6.66 11.55 21.74
N PRO A 71 -5.90 10.44 21.71
CA PRO A 71 -4.50 10.50 21.34
C PRO A 71 -4.30 11.08 19.94
N THR A 72 -3.33 11.98 19.81
CA THR A 72 -3.00 12.63 18.54
C THR A 72 -1.58 12.33 18.11
N ILE A 73 -1.33 12.48 16.81
CA ILE A 73 -0.02 12.34 16.17
C ILE A 73 0.21 13.49 15.20
N GLU A 74 1.42 14.01 15.18
CA GLU A 74 1.92 15.00 14.23
C GLU A 74 3.28 14.51 13.69
N VAL A 75 3.50 14.68 12.38
CA VAL A 75 4.79 14.39 11.74
C VAL A 75 5.47 15.71 11.39
N VAL A 76 6.45 16.08 12.20
CA VAL A 76 7.31 17.23 11.94
C VAL A 76 8.43 16.76 11.02
N ASN A 77 8.33 17.08 9.72
CA ASN A 77 9.34 16.77 8.72
C ASN A 77 9.26 17.75 7.55
N SER A 78 10.39 18.24 7.04
CA SER A 78 10.42 19.20 5.92
C SER A 78 9.94 18.65 4.58
N LYS A 79 10.00 17.33 4.39
CA LYS A 79 9.63 16.66 3.12
C LYS A 79 8.23 16.07 3.15
N THR A 80 7.83 15.53 4.30
CA THR A 80 6.53 14.86 4.48
C THR A 80 5.90 15.30 5.80
N PRO A 81 5.53 16.59 5.93
CA PRO A 81 4.83 17.07 7.10
C PRO A 81 3.43 16.46 7.13
N LEU A 82 2.95 16.11 8.32
CA LEU A 82 1.56 15.76 8.55
C LEU A 82 1.09 16.52 9.79
N ASP A 83 0.03 17.30 9.61
CA ASP A 83 -0.59 18.07 10.68
C ASP A 83 -1.11 17.15 11.80
N GLU A 84 -1.30 17.73 12.98
CA GLU A 84 -1.83 17.00 14.12
C GLU A 84 -3.20 16.39 13.81
N GLY A 85 -3.33 15.07 14.02
CA GLY A 85 -4.56 14.33 13.78
C GLY A 85 -4.75 13.16 14.74
N ASP A 86 -5.90 12.51 14.67
CA ASP A 86 -6.23 11.35 15.52
C ASP A 86 -5.30 10.17 15.22
N LEU A 87 -4.58 9.71 16.25
CA LEU A 87 -3.59 8.64 16.13
C LEU A 87 -4.21 7.32 15.68
N THR A 88 -5.43 7.00 16.13
CA THR A 88 -6.10 5.73 15.80
C THR A 88 -6.44 5.67 14.31
N THR A 89 -6.95 6.77 13.78
CA THR A 89 -7.28 6.93 12.37
C THR A 89 -6.03 6.86 11.52
N PHE A 90 -4.97 7.58 11.92
CA PHE A 90 -3.66 7.52 11.27
C PHE A 90 -3.19 6.06 11.15
N MET A 91 -3.09 5.34 12.27
CA MET A 91 -2.61 3.96 12.27
C MET A 91 -3.49 3.03 11.44
N SER A 92 -4.81 3.20 11.47
CA SER A 92 -5.75 2.39 10.69
C SER A 92 -5.53 2.56 9.19
N VAL A 93 -5.31 3.79 8.72
CA VAL A 93 -5.03 4.08 7.31
C VAL A 93 -3.71 3.45 6.88
N TRP A 94 -2.65 3.58 7.69
CA TRP A 94 -1.34 2.99 7.35
C TRP A 94 -1.39 1.46 7.28
N ILE A 95 -2.06 0.80 8.23
CA ILE A 95 -2.22 -0.66 8.24
C ILE A 95 -3.02 -1.12 7.01
N ALA A 96 -4.15 -0.46 6.72
CA ALA A 96 -4.97 -0.78 5.55
C ALA A 96 -4.19 -0.57 4.24
N SER A 97 -3.39 0.49 4.16
CA SER A 97 -2.58 0.79 2.98
C SER A 97 -1.50 -0.27 2.76
N LEU A 98 -0.81 -0.71 3.82
CA LEU A 98 0.17 -1.80 3.75
C LEU A 98 -0.46 -3.11 3.28
N ALA A 99 -1.63 -3.46 3.80
CA ALA A 99 -2.37 -4.65 3.38
C ALA A 99 -2.74 -4.57 1.90
N ASN A 100 -3.36 -3.46 1.46
CA ASN A 100 -3.75 -3.26 0.08
C ASN A 100 -2.55 -3.29 -0.89
N ILE A 101 -1.44 -2.63 -0.54
CA ILE A 101 -0.22 -2.64 -1.37
C ILE A 101 0.32 -4.08 -1.50
N THR A 102 0.34 -4.83 -0.40
CA THR A 102 0.85 -6.21 -0.39
C THR A 102 -0.04 -7.11 -1.25
N GLU A 103 -1.36 -7.04 -1.06
CA GLU A 103 -2.32 -7.81 -1.86
C GLU A 103 -2.20 -7.46 -3.35
N SER A 104 -2.21 -6.17 -3.71
CA SER A 104 -2.06 -5.72 -5.10
C SER A 104 -0.75 -6.20 -5.72
N MET A 105 0.37 -6.17 -4.97
CA MET A 105 1.65 -6.69 -5.45
C MET A 105 1.55 -8.17 -5.81
N LEU A 106 0.92 -8.98 -4.95
CA LEU A 106 0.72 -10.40 -5.21
C LEU A 106 -0.15 -10.63 -6.45
N LEU A 107 -1.19 -9.81 -6.65
CA LEU A 107 -2.04 -9.91 -7.84
C LEU A 107 -1.29 -9.56 -9.13
N HIS A 108 -0.46 -8.51 -9.13
CA HIS A 108 0.38 -8.18 -10.28
C HIS A 108 1.38 -9.29 -10.59
N LEU A 109 2.06 -9.83 -9.56
CA LEU A 109 3.00 -10.93 -9.74
C LEU A 109 2.30 -12.19 -10.28
N ALA A 110 1.15 -12.57 -9.71
CA ALA A 110 0.38 -13.70 -10.19
C ALA A 110 -0.13 -13.48 -11.63
N GLY A 111 -0.59 -12.27 -11.95
CA GLY A 111 -1.06 -11.91 -13.28
C GLY A 111 0.04 -11.98 -14.35
N LYS A 112 1.30 -11.73 -13.98
CA LYS A 112 2.45 -11.83 -14.90
C LYS A 112 3.01 -13.25 -15.02
N ASN A 113 2.85 -14.08 -14.00
CA ASN A 113 3.55 -15.36 -13.88
C ASN A 113 2.61 -16.58 -13.90
N HIS A 114 1.33 -16.42 -14.28
CA HIS A 114 0.42 -17.55 -14.35
C HIS A 114 0.75 -18.47 -15.54
N ALA A 115 0.54 -19.78 -15.35
CA ALA A 115 0.63 -20.73 -16.46
C ALA A 115 -0.50 -20.50 -17.47
N ALA A 116 -0.24 -20.84 -18.73
CA ALA A 116 -1.29 -20.94 -19.73
C ALA A 116 -2.20 -22.15 -19.44
N LEU A 117 -3.50 -22.00 -19.71
CA LEU A 117 -4.47 -23.08 -19.59
C LEU A 117 -5.09 -23.39 -20.96
N GLY A 118 -4.36 -24.16 -21.76
CA GLY A 118 -4.73 -24.41 -23.17
C GLY A 118 -4.87 -23.09 -23.93
N ASN A 119 -5.96 -22.95 -24.70
CA ASN A 119 -6.28 -21.74 -25.46
C ASN A 119 -7.26 -20.80 -24.73
N PHE A 120 -7.50 -21.03 -23.43
CA PHE A 120 -8.41 -20.18 -22.66
C PHE A 120 -7.70 -18.93 -22.16
N PRO A 121 -8.31 -17.74 -22.29
CA PRO A 121 -7.81 -16.54 -21.63
C PRO A 121 -7.92 -16.71 -20.11
N VAL A 122 -6.78 -16.67 -19.44
CA VAL A 122 -6.67 -16.68 -17.98
C VAL A 122 -6.18 -15.30 -17.53
N GLY A 123 -6.70 -14.84 -16.39
CA GLY A 123 -6.26 -13.61 -15.76
C GLY A 123 -6.31 -13.70 -14.25
N VAL A 124 -5.87 -12.64 -13.59
CA VAL A 124 -5.98 -12.47 -12.14
C VAL A 124 -6.83 -11.23 -11.89
N GLY A 125 -7.83 -11.34 -11.02
CA GLY A 125 -8.74 -10.23 -10.77
C GLY A 125 -9.67 -10.46 -9.59
N ILE A 126 -10.61 -9.53 -9.42
CA ILE A 126 -11.63 -9.60 -8.38
C ILE A 126 -12.64 -10.70 -8.72
N ILE A 127 -12.87 -11.59 -7.76
CA ILE A 127 -13.85 -12.67 -7.85
C ILE A 127 -15.24 -12.05 -7.60
N PRO A 128 -16.22 -12.24 -8.50
CA PRO A 128 -17.62 -11.88 -8.27
C PRO A 128 -18.15 -12.49 -6.96
N GLU A 129 -18.95 -11.73 -6.22
CA GLU A 129 -19.31 -12.10 -4.83
C GLU A 129 -20.03 -13.46 -4.75
N ASP A 130 -20.87 -13.75 -5.73
CA ASP A 130 -21.61 -15.00 -5.91
C ASP A 130 -20.72 -16.20 -6.24
N GLN A 131 -19.50 -15.97 -6.72
CA GLN A 131 -18.52 -17.01 -7.07
C GLN A 131 -17.48 -17.26 -5.96
N ARG A 132 -17.50 -16.48 -4.87
CA ARG A 132 -16.52 -16.60 -3.78
C ARG A 132 -16.80 -17.84 -2.92
N ARG A 133 -15.88 -18.81 -2.93
CA ARG A 133 -15.90 -19.94 -1.97
C ARG A 133 -15.73 -19.49 -0.52
N MET A 134 -14.86 -18.50 -0.31
CA MET A 134 -14.60 -17.90 0.99
C MET A 134 -14.98 -16.42 0.91
N PRO A 135 -15.94 -15.92 1.71
CA PRO A 135 -16.45 -14.55 1.58
C PRO A 135 -15.37 -13.46 1.65
N LYS A 136 -14.28 -13.74 2.39
CA LYS A 136 -13.16 -12.81 2.60
C LYS A 136 -12.09 -12.86 1.51
N VAL A 137 -12.08 -13.88 0.64
CA VAL A 137 -11.10 -13.99 -0.46
C VAL A 137 -11.69 -13.27 -1.68
N ARG A 138 -11.17 -12.08 -1.95
CA ARG A 138 -11.73 -11.15 -2.93
C ARG A 138 -11.14 -11.28 -4.32
N ALA A 139 -9.95 -11.86 -4.45
CA ALA A 139 -9.23 -11.95 -5.71
C ALA A 139 -8.69 -13.37 -5.94
N GLY A 140 -8.49 -13.71 -7.22
CA GLY A 140 -7.96 -15.01 -7.62
C GLY A 140 -7.84 -15.13 -9.13
N TYR A 141 -7.55 -16.35 -9.59
CA TYR A 141 -7.49 -16.65 -11.01
C TYR A 141 -8.90 -16.68 -11.61
N LEU A 142 -9.02 -16.09 -12.79
CA LEU A 142 -10.23 -16.03 -13.58
C LEU A 142 -9.98 -16.64 -14.95
N ILE A 143 -10.98 -17.32 -15.50
CA ILE A 143 -10.98 -17.86 -16.85
C ILE A 143 -12.10 -17.20 -17.65
N ASN A 144 -11.82 -16.79 -18.89
CA ASN A 144 -12.84 -16.27 -19.80
C ASN A 144 -13.47 -17.42 -20.59
N ILE A 145 -14.77 -17.64 -20.41
CA ILE A 145 -15.55 -18.62 -21.14
C ILE A 145 -16.70 -17.89 -21.83
N GLY A 146 -16.65 -17.83 -23.17
CA GLY A 146 -17.69 -17.20 -23.98
C GLY A 146 -17.89 -15.70 -23.68
N GLY A 147 -16.82 -14.97 -23.31
CA GLY A 147 -16.87 -13.56 -22.95
C GLY A 147 -17.08 -13.29 -21.46
N ASN A 148 -17.40 -14.32 -20.66
CA ASN A 148 -17.68 -14.19 -19.24
C ASN A 148 -16.49 -14.66 -18.39
N TRP A 149 -16.06 -13.81 -17.46
CA TRP A 149 -15.02 -14.16 -16.49
C TRP A 149 -15.61 -14.96 -15.33
N GLN A 150 -15.08 -16.17 -15.13
CA GLN A 150 -15.46 -17.05 -14.04
C GLN A 150 -14.25 -17.39 -13.17
N ARG A 151 -14.48 -17.68 -11.89
CA ARG A 151 -13.43 -18.13 -10.98
C ARG A 151 -12.82 -19.45 -11.46
N LEU A 152 -11.50 -19.47 -11.61
CA LEU A 152 -10.73 -20.68 -11.91
C LEU A 152 -10.24 -21.32 -10.60
N GLY A 153 -10.78 -22.50 -10.25
CA GLY A 153 -10.34 -23.33 -9.12
C GLY A 153 -11.26 -23.30 -7.90
#